data_AF-A0A8S3TQS2-F1
#
_entry.id   AF-A0A8S3TQS2-F1
#
_cell.length_a   1.000
_cell.length_b   1.000
_cell.length_c   1.000
_cell.angle_alpha   90.00
_cell.angle_beta   90.00
_cell.angle_gamma   90.00
#
_symmetry.space_group_name_H-M   'P 1'
#
loop_
_entity.id
_entity.type
_entity.pdbx_description
1 polymer ?
#
loop_
_entity_poly.entity_id
_entity_poly.type
_entity_poly.pdbx_seq_one_letter_code
_entity_poly.pdbx_strand_id
1 'polypeptide(L)'
;MTKSLSIKFSEIDVCCIPEISEDTDMPSLNDGENRRDDPESTENARSKVTVKWRRRLYSFKTTVLAKPIIDDDEAQTRPDRYVKIYPHLKTAFVSFRFWKSILQHVFGGNDNALLHRLSINAREEITQELERNKQHIDSFKNSVTDVNSEVSDQVIIDHFVPFQTSFRPGQIVTIQISAQELSGILTPIPQIVILTNGIKFCLPHVQDPIKTFLRYAKSSSLPKYRNIVDYMNIWLPIVEMESTYNAVHSEESVIINELPLKFKNNQGMFELDQEFWRQT
;
A
#
# COMPACT_ATOMS: atom_id res chain seq x y z
N MET A 1 16.50 -29.42 17.22
CA MET A 1 15.45 -28.85 18.09
C MET A 1 14.87 -27.64 17.39
N THR A 2 13.80 -27.83 16.64
CA THR A 2 13.07 -26.76 15.94
C THR A 2 12.28 -25.98 16.98
N LYS A 3 12.68 -24.74 17.28
CA LYS A 3 11.86 -23.84 18.09
C LYS A 3 10.87 -23.18 17.14
N SER A 4 9.62 -23.63 17.13
CA SER A 4 8.53 -22.91 16.47
C SER A 4 7.95 -21.88 17.44
N LEU A 5 7.81 -20.64 16.99
CA LEU A 5 7.10 -19.61 17.72
C LEU A 5 5.64 -19.64 17.25
N SER A 6 4.78 -20.30 18.01
CA SER A 6 3.33 -20.27 17.75
C SER A 6 2.75 -19.01 18.38
N ILE A 7 2.48 -18.00 17.55
CA ILE A 7 1.79 -16.80 18.01
C ILE A 7 0.31 -16.92 17.65
N LYS A 8 -0.55 -16.75 18.67
CA LYS A 8 -2.01 -16.76 18.53
C LYS A 8 -2.48 -15.31 18.42
N PHE A 9 -3.20 -14.98 17.36
CA PHE A 9 -3.79 -13.66 17.20
C PHE A 9 -5.26 -13.78 16.79
N SER A 10 -6.08 -12.84 17.25
CA SER A 10 -7.47 -12.69 16.82
C SER A 10 -7.62 -11.75 15.63
N GLU A 11 -6.67 -10.85 15.40
CA GLU A 11 -6.62 -9.90 14.27
C GLU A 11 -5.15 -9.54 14.00
N ILE A 12 -4.72 -9.59 12.74
CA ILE A 12 -3.42 -9.07 12.26
C ILE A 12 -3.75 -8.14 11.11
N ASP A 13 -3.25 -6.90 11.17
CA ASP A 13 -2.97 -6.04 10.01
C ASP A 13 -2.29 -4.77 10.52
N VAL A 14 -0.97 -4.66 10.53
CA VAL A 14 -0.33 -3.41 10.99
C VAL A 14 -0.22 -2.44 9.81
N CYS A 15 -0.94 -1.33 9.87
CA CYS A 15 -0.99 -0.31 8.81
C CYS A 15 -0.89 1.07 9.41
N CYS A 16 -0.16 1.98 8.75
CA CYS A 16 0.11 3.29 9.32
C CYS A 16 0.05 4.46 8.32
N ILE A 17 0.27 5.65 8.86
CA ILE A 17 -0.04 6.94 8.25
C ILE A 17 1.09 7.35 7.30
N PRO A 18 0.80 7.74 6.05
CA PRO A 18 1.80 8.29 5.17
C PRO A 18 2.26 9.71 5.52
N GLU A 19 3.47 10.06 5.11
CA GLU A 19 3.85 11.46 4.89
C GLU A 19 3.22 11.99 3.59
N ILE A 20 2.47 13.07 3.69
CA ILE A 20 1.83 13.76 2.56
C ILE A 20 2.65 15.00 2.23
N SER A 21 3.19 15.07 1.02
CA SER A 21 3.79 16.29 0.48
C SER A 21 2.86 16.88 -0.58
N GLU A 22 2.33 18.08 -0.33
CA GLU A 22 1.65 18.89 -1.33
C GLU A 22 2.69 19.76 -2.05
N ASP A 23 3.04 19.40 -3.29
CA ASP A 23 3.86 20.26 -4.14
C ASP A 23 2.99 21.46 -4.58
N THR A 24 3.10 22.57 -3.84
CA THR A 24 2.57 23.88 -4.23
C THR A 24 3.71 24.70 -4.81
N ASP A 25 3.92 24.60 -6.12
CA ASP A 25 4.79 25.53 -6.83
C ASP A 25 4.15 26.93 -6.80
N MET A 26 4.62 27.78 -5.88
CA MET A 26 4.34 29.21 -5.87
C MET A 26 5.14 29.88 -6.98
N PRO A 27 4.53 30.51 -8.00
CA PRO A 27 5.28 31.25 -9.00
C PRO A 27 5.88 32.50 -8.35
N SER A 28 7.22 32.56 -8.33
CA SER A 28 7.93 33.78 -7.96
C SER A 28 7.62 34.88 -8.97
N LEU A 29 6.96 35.95 -8.51
CA LEU A 29 6.83 37.20 -9.24
C LEU A 29 8.23 37.78 -9.50
N ASN A 30 8.64 37.80 -10.76
CA ASN A 30 9.63 38.75 -11.25
C ASN A 30 9.30 39.11 -12.70
N ASP A 31 9.23 40.42 -12.92
CA ASP A 31 8.78 41.10 -14.12
C ASP A 31 9.69 40.87 -15.34
N GLY A 32 9.10 40.84 -16.55
CA GLY A 32 9.85 40.92 -17.79
C GLY A 32 9.18 40.31 -19.01
N GLU A 33 8.22 41.04 -19.58
CA GLU A 33 7.76 41.10 -20.97
C GLU A 33 7.97 39.90 -21.96
N ASN A 34 6.85 39.64 -22.65
CA ASN A 34 6.73 39.16 -24.03
C ASN A 34 6.83 37.66 -24.29
N ARG A 35 5.69 36.95 -24.19
CA ARG A 35 5.37 35.78 -25.03
C ARG A 35 3.87 35.54 -25.09
N ARG A 36 3.38 35.55 -26.34
CA ARG A 36 2.06 35.22 -26.88
C ARG A 36 1.25 34.25 -26.02
N ASP A 37 0.01 34.64 -25.74
CA ASP A 37 -1.02 33.86 -25.06
C ASP A 37 -1.37 32.59 -25.86
N ASP A 38 -0.82 31.44 -25.45
CA ASP A 38 -1.40 30.12 -25.74
C ASP A 38 -2.44 29.83 -24.63
N PRO A 39 -3.73 29.60 -24.96
CA PRO A 39 -4.76 29.37 -23.93
C PRO A 39 -4.75 27.94 -23.36
N GLU A 40 -3.68 27.17 -23.53
CA GLU A 40 -3.64 25.72 -23.22
C GLU A 40 -2.79 25.36 -21.99
N SER A 41 -2.28 26.32 -21.21
CA SER A 41 -1.35 26.04 -20.11
C SER A 41 -1.91 26.22 -18.69
N THR A 42 -3.19 26.55 -18.51
CA THR A 42 -3.73 26.87 -17.17
C THR A 42 -4.71 25.84 -16.59
N GLU A 43 -5.01 24.75 -17.30
CA GLU A 43 -6.03 23.79 -16.84
C GLU A 43 -5.50 22.52 -16.14
N ASN A 44 -4.17 22.32 -16.06
CA ASN A 44 -3.60 21.02 -15.68
C ASN A 44 -2.73 20.98 -14.41
N ALA A 45 -2.84 21.98 -13.54
CA ALA A 45 -2.36 21.91 -12.17
C ALA A 45 -3.44 21.35 -11.22
N ARG A 46 -4.21 20.35 -11.66
CA ARG A 46 -5.06 19.58 -10.71
C ARG A 46 -4.12 18.94 -9.69
N SER A 47 -4.20 19.38 -8.44
CA SER A 47 -3.28 19.04 -7.35
C SER A 47 -2.97 17.54 -7.35
N LYS A 48 -1.72 17.22 -7.67
CA LYS A 48 -1.19 15.86 -7.59
C LYS A 48 -0.75 15.66 -6.16
N VAL A 49 -1.34 14.69 -5.47
CA VAL A 49 -0.94 14.33 -4.10
C VAL A 49 0.08 13.22 -4.19
N THR A 50 1.30 13.44 -3.69
CA THR A 50 2.31 12.38 -3.59
C THR A 50 2.43 11.95 -2.14
N VAL A 51 2.42 10.63 -1.96
CA VAL A 51 2.38 9.99 -0.67
C VAL A 51 3.60 9.09 -0.57
N LYS A 52 4.32 9.21 0.54
CA LYS A 52 5.61 8.55 0.79
C LYS A 52 5.53 7.69 2.05
N TRP A 53 6.24 6.56 2.00
CA TRP A 53 6.30 5.59 3.09
C TRP A 53 7.68 4.97 3.17
N ARG A 54 8.06 4.51 4.38
CA ARG A 54 9.22 3.66 4.61
C ARG A 54 8.81 2.45 5.46
N ARG A 55 8.96 1.22 4.94
CA ARG A 55 8.40 0.02 5.61
C ARG A 55 9.29 -1.21 5.53
N ARG A 56 9.07 -2.14 6.46
CA ARG A 56 9.61 -3.50 6.41
C ARG A 56 8.58 -4.43 5.77
N LEU A 57 8.79 -4.79 4.50
CA LEU A 57 7.85 -5.54 3.67
C LEU A 57 8.47 -6.89 3.26
N TYR A 58 8.02 -7.98 3.86
CA TYR A 58 8.52 -9.32 3.57
C TYR A 58 7.45 -10.15 2.84
N SER A 59 7.84 -11.14 2.04
CA SER A 59 6.94 -12.13 1.46
C SER A 59 7.34 -13.53 1.89
N PHE A 60 6.37 -14.28 2.42
CA PHE A 60 6.58 -15.66 2.80
C PHE A 60 6.88 -16.58 1.59
N LYS A 61 6.47 -16.21 0.37
CA LYS A 61 6.66 -17.06 -0.82
C LYS A 61 7.94 -16.75 -1.60
N THR A 62 8.77 -15.82 -1.12
CA THR A 62 10.07 -15.45 -1.71
C THR A 62 10.02 -15.37 -3.24
N THR A 63 9.00 -14.72 -3.79
CA THR A 63 9.00 -14.41 -5.22
C THR A 63 9.59 -13.02 -5.37
N VAL A 64 10.90 -12.99 -5.66
CA VAL A 64 11.67 -11.76 -5.91
C VAL A 64 10.97 -10.98 -7.02
N LEU A 65 10.18 -9.97 -6.66
CA LEU A 65 9.62 -9.05 -7.63
C LEU A 65 10.71 -8.04 -7.97
N ALA A 66 11.20 -8.18 -9.20
CA ALA A 66 12.01 -7.25 -10.00
C ALA A 66 12.91 -6.28 -9.22
N LYS A 67 14.24 -6.42 -9.45
CA LYS A 67 15.21 -5.36 -9.20
C LYS A 67 14.59 -4.00 -9.58
N PRO A 68 14.65 -2.97 -8.73
CA PRO A 68 14.64 -1.62 -9.29
C PRO A 68 15.78 -1.60 -10.31
N ILE A 69 15.49 -1.19 -11.55
CA ILE A 69 16.54 -0.99 -12.56
C ILE A 69 17.43 0.12 -11.99
N ILE A 70 18.55 -0.28 -11.41
CA ILE A 70 19.61 0.61 -10.95
C ILE A 70 20.61 0.60 -12.09
N ASP A 71 20.70 1.72 -12.81
CA ASP A 71 21.88 2.00 -13.60
C ASP A 71 23.06 2.10 -12.63
N ASP A 72 24.04 1.21 -12.79
CA ASP A 72 25.18 1.01 -11.87
C ASP A 72 26.02 2.29 -11.66
N ASP A 73 25.88 3.29 -12.53
CA ASP A 73 26.66 4.55 -12.49
C ASP A 73 26.10 5.62 -11.53
N GLU A 74 24.87 5.50 -11.02
CA GLU A 74 24.25 6.51 -10.12
C GLU A 74 24.07 6.03 -8.67
N ALA A 75 24.53 4.83 -8.34
CA ALA A 75 24.28 4.17 -7.04
C ALA A 75 24.95 4.85 -5.82
N GLN A 76 25.82 5.85 -6.01
CA GLN A 76 26.66 6.38 -4.94
C GLN A 76 26.20 7.69 -4.26
N THR A 77 25.11 8.37 -4.66
CA THR A 77 24.90 9.77 -4.21
C THR A 77 23.56 10.20 -3.63
N ARG A 78 22.53 9.35 -3.43
CA ARG A 78 21.29 9.82 -2.77
C ARG A 78 20.65 8.85 -1.76
N PRO A 79 20.60 9.20 -0.45
CA PRO A 79 19.92 8.42 0.59
C PRO A 79 18.38 8.53 0.56
N ASP A 80 17.77 9.36 -0.30
CA ASP A 80 16.32 9.62 -0.36
C ASP A 80 15.62 9.08 -1.63
N ARG A 81 16.02 7.91 -2.14
CA ARG A 81 15.43 7.37 -3.39
C ARG A 81 14.19 6.51 -3.08
N TYR A 82 13.02 7.13 -3.10
CA TYR A 82 11.73 6.44 -3.01
C TYR A 82 11.42 5.64 -4.29
N VAL A 83 11.14 4.35 -4.14
CA VAL A 83 10.66 3.50 -5.24
C VAL A 83 9.24 3.93 -5.64
N LYS A 84 9.03 4.28 -6.90
CA LYS A 84 7.72 4.75 -7.38
C LYS A 84 6.82 3.58 -7.71
N ILE A 85 5.67 3.47 -7.05
CA ILE A 85 4.64 2.49 -7.35
C ILE A 85 3.78 2.99 -8.50
N TYR A 86 3.43 2.09 -9.42
CA TYR A 86 2.53 2.41 -10.52
C TYR A 86 1.12 2.73 -10.00
N PRO A 87 0.57 3.93 -10.26
CA PRO A 87 -0.71 4.36 -9.69
C PRO A 87 -1.95 3.65 -10.26
N HIS A 88 -1.84 2.94 -11.38
CA HIS A 88 -2.97 2.39 -12.13
C HIS A 88 -2.96 0.86 -12.19
N LEU A 89 -2.54 0.20 -11.10
CA LEU A 89 -2.39 -1.26 -11.03
C LEU A 89 -3.65 -2.07 -11.32
N LYS A 90 -4.83 -1.47 -11.14
CA LYS A 90 -6.13 -2.11 -11.37
C LYS A 90 -6.87 -1.50 -12.56
N THR A 91 -6.19 -0.71 -13.39
CA THR A 91 -6.76 -0.10 -14.59
C THR A 91 -6.11 -0.69 -15.83
N ALA A 92 -6.92 -1.01 -16.84
CA ALA A 92 -6.46 -1.41 -18.15
C ALA A 92 -6.56 -0.22 -19.11
N PHE A 93 -5.46 0.11 -19.78
CA PHE A 93 -5.43 1.15 -20.82
C PHE A 93 -5.54 0.50 -22.19
N VAL A 94 -6.67 0.73 -22.84
CA VAL A 94 -6.96 0.20 -24.17
C VAL A 94 -6.90 1.30 -25.22
N SER A 95 -6.54 0.93 -26.44
CA SER A 95 -6.60 1.86 -27.56
C SER A 95 -8.05 2.30 -27.83
N PHE A 96 -8.22 3.54 -28.31
CA PHE A 96 -9.55 4.04 -28.66
C PHE A 96 -10.26 3.15 -29.69
N ARG A 97 -9.50 2.57 -30.63
CA ARG A 97 -10.04 1.62 -31.62
C ARG A 97 -10.58 0.36 -30.96
N PHE A 98 -9.84 -0.21 -30.02
CA PHE A 98 -10.29 -1.38 -29.26
C PHE A 98 -11.52 -1.05 -28.42
N TRP A 99 -11.53 0.09 -27.72
CA TRP A 99 -12.68 0.54 -26.93
C TRP A 99 -13.93 0.77 -27.79
N LYS A 100 -13.79 1.46 -28.92
CA LYS A 100 -14.89 1.68 -29.87
C LYS A 100 -15.44 0.36 -30.40
N SER A 101 -14.55 -0.60 -30.70
CA SER A 101 -14.95 -1.96 -31.10
C SER A 101 -15.78 -2.63 -30.00
N ILE A 102 -15.38 -2.54 -28.73
CA ILE A 102 -16.18 -3.10 -27.61
C ILE A 102 -17.57 -2.48 -27.59
N LEU A 103 -17.65 -1.14 -27.59
CA LEU A 103 -18.94 -0.43 -27.55
C LEU A 103 -19.86 -0.82 -28.70
N GLN A 104 -19.32 -0.96 -29.91
CA GLN A 104 -20.11 -1.37 -31.09
C GLN A 104 -20.73 -2.77 -30.92
N HIS A 105 -20.02 -3.72 -30.31
CA HIS A 105 -20.57 -5.05 -30.07
C HIS A 105 -21.59 -5.06 -28.93
N VAL A 106 -21.35 -4.29 -27.87
CA VAL A 106 -22.29 -4.12 -26.74
C VAL A 106 -23.60 -3.49 -27.21
N PHE A 107 -23.54 -2.37 -27.93
CA PHE A 107 -24.75 -1.71 -28.44
C PHE A 107 -25.39 -2.43 -29.63
N GLY A 108 -24.60 -3.23 -30.36
CA GLY A 108 -25.07 -4.06 -31.46
C GLY A 108 -25.73 -5.38 -31.04
N GLY A 109 -25.74 -5.70 -29.73
CA GLY A 109 -26.34 -6.94 -29.20
C GLY A 109 -25.66 -8.23 -29.67
N ASN A 110 -24.39 -8.18 -30.06
CA ASN A 110 -23.65 -9.33 -30.57
C ASN A 110 -22.71 -9.89 -29.49
N ASP A 111 -23.31 -10.59 -28.52
CA ASP A 111 -22.64 -11.13 -27.35
C ASP A 111 -21.54 -12.14 -27.72
N ASN A 112 -21.73 -12.94 -28.78
CA ASN A 112 -20.75 -13.93 -29.21
C ASN A 112 -19.48 -13.27 -29.77
N ALA A 113 -19.63 -12.20 -30.54
CA ALA A 113 -18.49 -11.45 -31.06
C ALA A 113 -17.80 -10.65 -29.95
N LEU A 114 -18.55 -10.11 -28.99
CA LEU A 114 -17.99 -9.51 -27.78
C LEU A 114 -17.17 -10.53 -26.98
N LEU A 115 -17.73 -11.71 -26.69
CA LEU A 115 -17.06 -12.78 -25.97
C LEU A 115 -15.82 -13.28 -26.71
N HIS A 116 -15.88 -13.47 -28.03
CA HIS A 116 -14.71 -13.84 -28.83
C HIS A 116 -13.59 -12.80 -28.71
N ARG A 117 -13.94 -11.51 -28.78
CA ARG A 117 -12.99 -10.39 -28.62
C ARG A 117 -12.43 -10.27 -27.20
N LEU A 118 -13.12 -10.77 -26.18
CA LEU A 118 -12.69 -10.78 -24.79
C LEU A 118 -12.11 -12.15 -24.34
N SER A 119 -12.15 -13.18 -25.20
CA SER A 119 -11.86 -14.57 -24.84
C SER A 119 -10.38 -14.85 -24.59
N ILE A 120 -10.12 -15.97 -23.91
CA ILE A 120 -8.81 -16.40 -23.37
C ILE A 120 -7.71 -16.54 -24.45
N ASN A 121 -8.04 -16.88 -25.70
CA ASN A 121 -7.03 -16.94 -26.78
C ASN A 121 -6.60 -15.55 -27.28
N ALA A 122 -7.47 -14.54 -27.15
CA ALA A 122 -7.11 -13.14 -27.36
C ALA A 122 -6.35 -12.55 -26.16
N ARG A 123 -6.27 -13.27 -25.03
CA ARG A 123 -5.66 -12.76 -23.79
C ARG A 123 -4.17 -12.49 -23.94
N GLU A 124 -3.42 -13.30 -24.69
CA GLU A 124 -2.00 -13.00 -24.95
C GLU A 124 -1.83 -11.75 -25.81
N GLU A 125 -2.60 -11.61 -26.89
CA GLU A 125 -2.56 -10.43 -27.77
C GLU A 125 -3.03 -9.16 -27.04
N ILE A 126 -4.12 -9.27 -26.26
CA ILE A 126 -4.66 -8.19 -25.42
C ILE A 126 -3.68 -7.85 -24.32
N THR A 127 -3.09 -8.83 -23.62
CA THR A 127 -2.09 -8.58 -22.59
C THR A 127 -0.87 -7.89 -23.21
N GLN A 128 -0.40 -8.32 -24.38
CA GLN A 128 0.69 -7.64 -25.09
C GLN A 128 0.33 -6.22 -25.56
N GLU A 129 -0.91 -5.98 -26.02
CA GLU A 129 -1.38 -4.63 -26.37
C GLU A 129 -1.49 -3.76 -25.12
N LEU A 130 -2.01 -4.29 -24.01
CA LEU A 130 -2.11 -3.59 -22.72
C LEU A 130 -0.73 -3.26 -22.15
N GLU A 131 0.23 -4.19 -22.19
CA GLU A 131 1.61 -3.94 -21.74
C GLU A 131 2.33 -2.90 -22.62
N ARG A 132 2.15 -2.97 -23.95
CA ARG A 132 2.66 -1.93 -24.85
C ARG A 132 2.03 -0.56 -24.55
N ASN A 133 0.72 -0.52 -24.34
CA ASN A 133 0.02 0.72 -24.01
C ASN A 133 0.50 1.30 -22.66
N LYS A 134 0.80 0.45 -21.66
CA LYS A 134 1.36 0.88 -20.38
C LYS A 134 2.71 1.60 -20.53
N GLN A 135 3.58 1.13 -21.43
CA GLN A 135 4.88 1.76 -21.69
C GLN A 135 4.77 3.20 -22.20
N HIS A 136 3.67 3.54 -22.86
CA HIS A 136 3.39 4.90 -23.34
C HIS A 136 2.87 5.85 -22.25
N ILE A 137 2.60 5.35 -21.04
CA ILE A 137 2.09 6.15 -19.93
C ILE A 137 3.26 6.69 -19.12
N ASP A 138 3.38 8.02 -19.02
CA ASP A 138 4.48 8.65 -18.27
C ASP A 138 4.49 8.27 -16.78
N SER A 139 3.33 7.93 -16.20
CA SER A 139 3.26 7.43 -14.82
C SER A 139 3.84 6.01 -14.65
N PHE A 140 3.90 5.21 -15.72
CA PHE A 140 4.48 3.86 -15.72
C PHE A 140 6.01 3.87 -15.82
N LYS A 141 6.59 4.86 -16.51
CA LYS A 141 8.05 5.00 -16.63
C LYS A 141 8.69 5.08 -15.24
N ASN A 142 9.72 4.26 -15.04
CA ASN A 142 10.47 4.14 -13.77
C ASN A 142 9.58 3.84 -12.55
N SER A 143 8.45 3.15 -12.76
CA SER A 143 7.58 2.68 -11.69
C SER A 143 7.56 1.16 -11.61
N VAL A 144 7.31 0.64 -10.42
CA VAL A 144 7.18 -0.80 -10.14
C VAL A 144 5.75 -1.15 -9.76
N THR A 145 5.39 -2.42 -9.93
CA THR A 145 4.06 -2.90 -9.57
C THR A 145 3.92 -3.28 -8.10
N ASP A 146 5.04 -3.56 -7.44
CA ASP A 146 5.10 -3.87 -6.02
C ASP A 146 6.51 -3.59 -5.46
N VAL A 147 6.63 -3.54 -4.14
CA VAL A 147 7.90 -3.38 -3.44
C VAL A 147 8.02 -4.37 -2.28
N ASN A 148 9.24 -4.82 -2.00
CA ASN A 148 9.61 -5.66 -0.88
C ASN A 148 10.94 -5.19 -0.28
N SER A 149 11.22 -5.61 0.96
CA SER A 149 12.50 -5.43 1.66
C SER A 149 13.54 -6.50 1.30
N GLU A 150 13.13 -7.55 0.59
CA GLU A 150 13.99 -8.67 0.21
C GLU A 150 14.79 -8.32 -1.05
N VAL A 151 16.12 -8.21 -0.92
CA VAL A 151 17.01 -7.99 -2.08
C VAL A 151 17.48 -9.32 -2.66
N SER A 152 17.65 -9.36 -3.99
CA SER A 152 18.07 -10.56 -4.74
C SER A 152 19.41 -11.09 -4.25
N ASP A 153 19.58 -12.42 -4.33
CA ASP A 153 20.75 -13.19 -3.87
C ASP A 153 20.84 -13.42 -2.34
N GLN A 154 19.70 -13.39 -1.63
CA GLN A 154 19.60 -13.75 -0.19
C GLN A 154 20.42 -12.85 0.75
N VAL A 155 20.88 -11.70 0.28
CA VAL A 155 21.55 -10.69 1.10
C VAL A 155 20.61 -9.49 1.23
N ILE A 156 20.09 -9.29 2.45
CA ILE A 156 19.25 -8.12 2.75
C ILE A 156 20.16 -6.92 2.90
N ILE A 157 20.05 -5.99 1.96
CA ILE A 157 20.89 -4.78 1.92
C ILE A 157 20.28 -3.66 2.78
N ASP A 158 18.95 -3.62 2.92
CA ASP A 158 18.23 -2.70 3.83
C ASP A 158 16.92 -3.35 4.32
N HIS A 159 16.62 -3.23 5.61
CA HIS A 159 15.37 -3.73 6.19
C HIS A 159 14.18 -2.86 5.79
N PHE A 160 14.42 -1.56 5.56
CA PHE A 160 13.37 -0.61 5.22
C PHE A 160 13.40 -0.29 3.73
N VAL A 161 12.26 -0.43 3.07
CA VAL A 161 12.06 0.02 1.69
C VAL A 161 11.30 1.35 1.68
N PRO A 162 11.92 2.46 1.24
CA PRO A 162 11.21 3.69 0.96
C PRO A 162 10.48 3.60 -0.39
N PHE A 163 9.18 3.85 -0.40
CA PHE A 163 8.36 3.85 -1.62
C PHE A 163 7.35 4.99 -1.62
N GLN A 164 6.91 5.36 -2.82
CA GLN A 164 5.97 6.46 -3.02
C GLN A 164 4.96 6.14 -4.11
N THR A 165 3.80 6.77 -4.03
CA THR A 165 2.82 6.77 -5.12
C THR A 165 2.19 8.15 -5.24
N SER A 166 1.67 8.45 -6.42
CA SER A 166 1.04 9.73 -6.69
C SER A 166 -0.40 9.52 -7.11
N PHE A 167 -1.28 10.34 -6.54
CA PHE A 167 -2.70 10.36 -6.83
C PHE A 167 -3.08 11.63 -7.57
N ARG A 168 -3.98 11.50 -8.55
CA ARG A 168 -4.64 12.62 -9.21
C ARG A 168 -6.15 12.55 -8.97
N PRO A 169 -6.86 13.70 -8.99
CA PRO A 169 -8.32 13.68 -8.96
C PRO A 169 -8.90 12.80 -10.07
N GLY A 170 -9.86 11.94 -9.72
CA GLY A 170 -10.48 10.98 -10.64
C GLY A 170 -9.68 9.69 -10.87
N GLN A 171 -8.54 9.51 -10.19
CA GLN A 171 -7.80 8.26 -10.22
C GLN A 171 -8.58 7.14 -9.52
N ILE A 172 -8.58 5.96 -10.14
CA ILE A 172 -9.20 4.77 -9.58
C ILE A 172 -8.30 4.20 -8.49
N VAL A 173 -8.86 4.02 -7.30
CA VAL A 173 -8.23 3.33 -6.17
C VAL A 173 -9.10 2.15 -5.76
N THR A 174 -8.47 1.06 -5.33
CA THR A 174 -9.21 -0.11 -4.85
C THR A 174 -9.36 -0.02 -3.33
N ILE A 175 -10.60 -0.12 -2.87
CA ILE A 175 -10.93 -0.11 -1.45
C ILE A 175 -11.81 -1.30 -1.09
N GLN A 176 -11.64 -1.80 0.12
CA GLN A 176 -12.62 -2.66 0.78
C GLN A 176 -13.50 -1.78 1.67
N ILE A 177 -14.81 -1.98 1.57
CA ILE A 177 -15.80 -1.24 2.36
C ILE A 177 -16.37 -2.20 3.41
N SER A 178 -16.56 -1.69 4.62
CA SER A 178 -17.30 -2.35 5.69
C SER A 178 -18.48 -1.49 6.11
N ALA A 179 -19.31 -2.01 7.00
CA ALA A 179 -20.49 -1.33 7.49
C ALA A 179 -20.29 -0.99 8.97
N GLN A 180 -20.38 0.29 9.34
CA GLN A 180 -20.27 0.75 10.73
C GLN A 180 -21.52 1.52 11.13
N GLU A 181 -22.00 1.28 12.35
CA GLU A 181 -23.12 2.06 12.90
C GLU A 181 -22.66 3.47 13.24
N LEU A 182 -23.18 4.46 12.52
CA LEU A 182 -22.98 5.88 12.75
C LEU A 182 -24.35 6.50 13.05
N SER A 183 -24.54 7.01 14.26
CA SER A 183 -25.80 7.63 14.69
C SER A 183 -27.03 6.72 14.52
N GLY A 184 -26.90 5.42 14.80
CA GLY A 184 -27.99 4.44 14.67
C GLY A 184 -28.23 3.93 13.25
N ILE A 185 -27.41 4.35 12.27
CA ILE A 185 -27.52 3.94 10.87
C ILE A 185 -26.27 3.19 10.44
N LEU A 186 -26.46 2.03 9.82
CA LEU A 186 -25.38 1.27 9.24
C LEU A 186 -24.84 1.99 7.98
N THR A 187 -23.67 2.60 8.10
CA THR A 187 -23.03 3.43 7.08
C THR A 187 -21.86 2.68 6.43
N PRO A 188 -21.77 2.63 5.09
CA PRO A 188 -20.61 2.07 4.43
C PRO A 188 -19.38 2.95 4.65
N ILE A 189 -18.31 2.37 5.20
CA ILE A 189 -17.04 3.04 5.47
C ILE A 189 -15.89 2.31 4.76
N PRO A 190 -14.94 3.04 4.15
CA PRO A 190 -13.70 2.44 3.69
C PRO A 190 -12.95 1.80 4.87
N GLN A 191 -12.62 0.52 4.76
CA GLN A 191 -11.87 -0.22 5.78
C GLN A 191 -10.45 -0.51 5.33
N ILE A 192 -10.24 -0.90 4.07
CA ILE A 192 -8.90 -1.20 3.55
C ILE A 192 -8.68 -0.44 2.25
N VAL A 193 -7.53 0.20 2.10
CA VAL A 193 -7.04 0.74 0.83
C VAL A 193 -5.98 -0.19 0.28
N ILE A 194 -6.16 -0.65 -0.96
CA ILE A 194 -5.24 -1.57 -1.63
C ILE A 194 -4.40 -0.76 -2.60
N LEU A 195 -3.11 -0.59 -2.29
CA LEU A 195 -2.17 0.14 -3.13
C LEU A 195 -1.53 -0.80 -4.17
N THR A 196 -1.02 -1.94 -3.74
CA THR A 196 -0.46 -3.01 -4.59
C THR A 196 -1.02 -4.37 -4.17
N ASN A 197 -0.51 -5.46 -4.72
CA ASN A 197 -0.91 -6.78 -4.24
C ASN A 197 -0.31 -7.07 -2.84
N GLY A 198 0.92 -6.61 -2.59
CA GLY A 198 1.64 -6.73 -1.31
C GLY A 198 1.46 -5.57 -0.34
N ILE A 199 0.81 -4.47 -0.72
CA ILE A 199 0.66 -3.28 0.14
C ILE A 199 -0.82 -2.92 0.26
N LYS A 200 -1.34 -3.08 1.47
CA LYS A 200 -2.71 -2.79 1.86
C LYS A 200 -2.69 -2.01 3.16
N PHE A 201 -3.58 -1.05 3.29
CA PHE A 201 -3.71 -0.20 4.47
C PHE A 201 -5.08 -0.37 5.10
N CYS A 202 -5.15 -0.95 6.29
CA CYS A 202 -6.35 -0.96 7.11
C CYS A 202 -6.56 0.41 7.75
N LEU A 203 -7.55 1.16 7.31
CA LEU A 203 -7.82 2.53 7.75
C LEU A 203 -8.14 2.63 9.25
N PRO A 204 -8.95 1.74 9.86
CA PRO A 204 -9.13 1.73 11.31
C PRO A 204 -7.82 1.59 12.09
N HIS A 205 -6.90 0.73 11.63
CA HIS A 205 -5.59 0.53 12.27
C HIS A 205 -4.69 1.75 12.16
N VAL A 206 -4.71 2.40 11.00
CA VAL A 206 -3.95 3.62 10.75
C VAL A 206 -4.49 4.78 11.60
N GLN A 207 -5.81 4.90 11.72
CA GLN A 207 -6.46 6.03 12.38
C GLN A 207 -6.50 5.89 13.90
N ASP A 208 -6.77 4.69 14.42
CA ASP A 208 -6.87 4.43 15.85
C ASP A 208 -6.35 3.01 16.18
N PRO A 209 -5.02 2.84 16.23
CA PRO A 209 -4.40 1.54 16.49
C PRO A 209 -4.71 1.02 17.89
N ILE A 210 -4.85 1.92 18.88
CA ILE A 210 -5.14 1.52 20.26
C ILE A 210 -6.51 0.87 20.36
N LYS A 211 -7.55 1.51 19.81
CA LYS A 211 -8.92 0.98 19.86
C LYS A 211 -9.05 -0.36 19.14
N THR A 212 -8.20 -0.60 18.15
CA THR A 212 -8.32 -1.80 17.32
C THR A 212 -7.54 -2.99 17.86
N PHE A 213 -6.30 -2.80 18.31
CA PHE A 213 -5.49 -3.90 18.83
C PHE A 213 -5.68 -4.14 20.33
N LEU A 214 -6.10 -3.12 21.08
CA LEU A 214 -6.14 -3.14 22.52
C LEU A 214 -7.44 -2.60 23.08
N ARG A 215 -7.58 -2.72 24.40
CA ARG A 215 -8.56 -1.97 25.17
C ARG A 215 -7.84 -0.84 25.88
N TYR A 216 -8.43 0.35 25.88
CA TYR A 216 -7.87 1.47 26.62
C TYR A 216 -7.61 1.11 28.09
N ALA A 217 -6.47 1.54 28.63
CA ALA A 217 -6.20 1.46 30.05
C ALA A 217 -7.30 2.23 30.80
N LYS A 218 -7.91 1.55 31.77
CA LYS A 218 -9.03 2.09 32.54
C LYS A 218 -8.59 2.88 33.78
N SER A 219 -7.30 2.85 34.09
CA SER A 219 -6.74 3.42 35.31
C SER A 219 -5.48 4.19 34.98
N SER A 220 -5.33 5.37 35.61
CA SER A 220 -4.12 6.18 35.52
C SER A 220 -3.05 5.68 36.48
N SER A 221 -1.80 6.07 36.22
CA SER A 221 -0.68 5.82 37.13
C SER A 221 -0.96 6.42 38.50
N LEU A 222 -0.63 5.68 39.56
CA LEU A 222 -0.73 6.11 40.94
C LEU A 222 0.64 6.55 41.49
N PRO A 223 0.66 7.46 42.48
CA PRO A 223 1.91 7.86 43.14
C PRO A 223 2.47 6.76 44.06
N LYS A 224 1.64 5.83 44.54
CA LYS A 224 2.03 4.66 45.34
C LYS A 224 1.14 3.48 45.00
N TYR A 225 1.71 2.28 45.02
CA TYR A 225 1.04 1.01 44.73
C TYR A 225 1.09 0.12 45.96
N ARG A 226 0.04 -0.68 46.19
CA ARG A 226 -0.03 -1.54 47.39
C ARG A 226 0.90 -2.74 47.29
N ASN A 227 1.12 -3.24 46.07
CA ASN A 227 1.99 -4.38 45.76
C ASN A 227 2.40 -4.34 44.28
N ILE A 228 3.30 -5.23 43.88
CA ILE A 228 3.80 -5.30 42.49
C ILE A 228 2.72 -5.72 41.49
N VAL A 229 1.77 -6.55 41.90
CA VAL A 229 0.67 -7.01 41.03
C VAL A 229 -0.23 -5.83 40.65
N ASP A 230 -0.56 -4.97 41.63
CA ASP A 230 -1.32 -3.74 41.41
C ASP A 230 -0.57 -2.76 40.49
N TYR A 231 0.76 -2.66 40.64
CA TYR A 231 1.58 -1.88 39.73
C TYR A 231 1.51 -2.41 38.29
N MET A 232 1.72 -3.72 38.11
CA MET A 232 1.69 -4.36 36.79
C MET A 232 0.32 -4.23 36.12
N ASN A 233 -0.77 -4.44 36.86
CA ASN A 233 -2.14 -4.34 36.34
C ASN A 233 -2.49 -2.93 35.83
N ILE A 234 -1.87 -1.88 36.37
CA ILE A 234 -2.07 -0.50 35.92
C ILE A 234 -1.11 -0.15 34.78
N TRP A 235 0.17 -0.51 34.90
CA TRP A 235 1.19 -0.09 33.94
C TRP A 235 1.23 -0.92 32.65
N LEU A 236 0.98 -2.23 32.70
CA LEU A 236 1.02 -3.07 31.49
C LEU A 236 0.08 -2.54 30.40
N PRO A 237 -1.20 -2.25 30.67
CA PRO A 237 -2.08 -1.69 29.63
C PRO A 237 -1.60 -0.33 29.10
N ILE A 238 -0.97 0.51 29.94
CA ILE A 238 -0.44 1.82 29.52
C ILE A 238 0.71 1.63 28.54
N VAL A 239 1.67 0.76 28.89
CA VAL A 239 2.83 0.45 28.04
C VAL A 239 2.39 -0.26 26.75
N GLU A 240 1.40 -1.15 26.81
CA GLU A 240 0.81 -1.79 25.64
C GLU A 240 0.19 -0.76 24.69
N MET A 241 -0.59 0.20 25.21
CA MET A 241 -1.15 1.29 24.39
C MET A 241 -0.06 2.15 23.74
N GLU A 242 0.96 2.56 24.50
CA GLU A 242 2.07 3.37 24.00
C GLU A 242 2.86 2.63 22.92
N SER A 243 3.24 1.37 23.19
CA SER A 243 3.97 0.55 22.22
C SER A 243 3.17 0.30 20.95
N THR A 244 1.86 0.06 21.07
CA THR A 244 0.96 -0.12 19.92
C THR A 244 0.83 1.15 19.10
N TYR A 245 0.63 2.30 19.76
CA TYR A 245 0.54 3.59 19.10
C TYR A 245 1.83 3.91 18.34
N ASN A 246 2.97 3.74 19.02
CA ASN A 246 4.29 4.00 18.46
C ASN A 246 4.59 3.05 17.30
N ALA A 247 4.41 1.74 17.44
CA ALA A 247 4.68 0.77 16.36
C ALA A 247 3.92 1.10 15.06
N VAL A 248 2.75 1.74 15.18
CA VAL A 248 2.02 2.25 14.03
C VAL A 248 2.60 3.60 13.57
N HIS A 249 2.68 4.60 14.45
CA HIS A 249 3.06 5.96 14.04
C HIS A 249 4.55 6.14 13.67
N SER A 250 5.47 5.35 14.23
CA SER A 250 6.91 5.42 13.94
C SER A 250 7.32 4.71 12.65
N GLU A 251 6.35 4.20 11.89
CA GLU A 251 6.57 3.36 10.70
C GLU A 251 7.37 2.07 10.94
N GLU A 252 7.55 1.66 12.19
CA GLU A 252 8.31 0.46 12.57
C GLU A 252 7.52 -0.83 12.38
N SER A 253 6.32 -0.78 11.85
CA SER A 253 5.54 -1.99 11.57
C SER A 253 6.22 -2.91 10.56
N VAL A 254 6.07 -4.22 10.80
CA VAL A 254 6.51 -5.27 9.87
C VAL A 254 5.29 -5.84 9.18
N ILE A 255 5.33 -5.88 7.84
CA ILE A 255 4.30 -6.51 7.01
C ILE A 255 4.90 -7.78 6.43
N ILE A 256 4.21 -8.90 6.63
CA ILE A 256 4.57 -10.20 6.05
C ILE A 256 3.43 -10.63 5.12
N ASN A 257 3.70 -10.58 3.82
CA ASN A 257 2.78 -10.98 2.79
C ASN A 257 2.75 -12.50 2.62
N GLU A 258 1.59 -12.99 2.17
CA GLU A 258 1.40 -14.39 1.74
C GLU A 258 1.63 -15.44 2.84
N LEU A 259 1.48 -15.03 4.10
CA LEU A 259 1.63 -15.89 5.26
C LEU A 259 0.56 -17.00 5.28
N PRO A 260 0.93 -18.29 5.38
CA PRO A 260 -0.02 -19.39 5.44
C PRO A 260 -0.70 -19.42 6.80
N LEU A 261 -1.98 -19.02 6.83
CA LEU A 261 -2.81 -19.09 8.04
C LEU A 261 -3.59 -20.40 8.11
N LYS A 262 -3.59 -21.01 9.30
CA LYS A 262 -4.47 -22.13 9.68
C LYS A 262 -5.50 -21.62 10.69
N PHE A 263 -6.78 -21.75 10.38
CA PHE A 263 -7.84 -21.35 11.29
C PHE A 263 -8.37 -22.54 12.09
N LYS A 264 -8.49 -22.38 13.41
CA LYS A 264 -9.14 -23.35 14.30
C LYS A 264 -9.86 -22.61 15.43
N ASN A 265 -11.13 -22.93 15.66
CA ASN A 265 -11.93 -22.37 16.75
C ASN A 265 -11.89 -20.82 16.82
N ASN A 266 -12.11 -20.14 15.69
CA ASN A 266 -12.01 -18.67 15.56
C ASN A 266 -10.64 -18.08 15.93
N GLN A 267 -9.57 -18.88 15.89
CA GLN A 267 -8.19 -18.42 16.06
C GLN A 267 -7.40 -18.70 14.80
N GLY A 268 -6.62 -17.71 14.35
CA GLY A 268 -5.62 -17.89 13.32
C GLY A 268 -4.29 -18.34 13.94
N MET A 269 -3.63 -19.29 13.30
CA MET A 269 -2.29 -19.73 13.63
C MET A 269 -1.43 -19.75 12.38
N PHE A 270 -0.17 -19.35 12.51
CA PHE A 270 0.85 -19.51 11.49
C PHE A 270 2.16 -19.98 12.13
N GLU A 271 3.06 -20.46 11.29
CA GLU A 271 4.39 -20.89 11.67
C GLU A 271 5.38 -20.17 10.77
N LEU A 272 6.34 -19.48 11.39
CA LEU A 272 7.51 -18.93 10.71
C LEU A 272 8.69 -19.85 10.99
N ASP A 273 9.38 -20.27 9.95
CA ASP A 273 10.61 -21.03 10.11
C ASP A 273 11.75 -20.15 10.65
N GLN A 274 12.81 -20.78 11.15
CA GLN A 274 13.96 -20.05 11.68
C GLN A 274 14.77 -19.36 10.59
N GLU A 275 14.68 -19.81 9.34
CA GLU A 275 15.40 -19.22 8.22
C GLU A 275 14.83 -17.83 7.88
N PHE A 276 13.52 -17.68 7.92
CA PHE A 276 12.81 -16.41 7.80
C PHE A 276 13.21 -15.43 8.91
N TRP A 277 13.32 -15.90 10.17
CA TRP A 277 13.76 -15.04 11.28
C TRP A 277 15.20 -14.55 11.18
N ARG A 278 16.09 -15.29 10.49
CA ARG A 278 17.47 -14.83 10.27
C ARG A 278 17.53 -13.74 9.20
N GLN A 279 16.46 -13.56 8.46
CA GLN A 279 16.33 -12.58 7.38
C GLN A 279 15.63 -11.30 7.88
N THR A 280 14.62 -11.40 8.74
CA THR A 280 13.88 -10.23 9.28
C THR A 280 14.62 -9.41 10.33
#